data_AF-A0A962TPK1-F1
#
_entry.id   AF-A0A962TPK1-F1
#
_cell.length_a   1.000
_cell.length_b   1.000
_cell.length_c   1.000
_cell.angle_alpha   90.00
_cell.angle_beta   90.00
_cell.angle_gamma   90.00
#
_symmetry.space_group_name_H-M   'P 1'
#
loop_
_entity.id
_entity.type
_entity.pdbx_description
1 polymer ?
#
loop_
_entity_poly.entity_id
_entity_poly.type
_entity_poly.pdbx_seq_one_letter_code
_entity_poly.pdbx_strand_id
1 'polypeptide(L)'
;MHDIDIFVDIEFNHEGIFLLGAYCPQYRHIRLQLYEKTLTIRRLTNFISQCRRPNRETLVFCHGPDFGHIENKFKIDFKNQYTCINSITAYRYFTRYKYFSLAHLASKIGLGWKDPGVQQKISALWRSNDAQKRQRVLDYNWDDCKNLGGIIKELRQRGVTTRELKDYAKLS
;
A
#
# COMPACT_ATOMS: atom_id res chain seq x y z
N MET A 1 11.21 -9.90 17.46
CA MET A 1 10.48 -8.63 17.72
C MET A 1 10.57 -7.80 16.44
N HIS A 2 9.46 -7.58 15.73
CA HIS A 2 9.45 -7.17 14.32
C HIS A 2 9.45 -5.66 14.12
N ASP A 3 10.02 -5.18 13.02
CA ASP A 3 9.91 -3.79 12.55
C ASP A 3 8.46 -3.43 12.20
N ILE A 4 8.21 -2.13 12.01
CA ILE A 4 6.89 -1.61 11.65
C ILE A 4 6.79 -1.56 10.12
N ASP A 5 5.85 -2.32 9.57
CA ASP A 5 5.55 -2.29 8.14
C ASP A 5 4.21 -1.56 7.97
N ILE A 6 4.17 -0.59 7.04
CA ILE A 6 2.98 0.15 6.66
C ILE A 6 2.73 -0.07 5.18
N PHE A 7 1.54 -0.52 4.82
CA PHE A 7 1.14 -0.80 3.43
C PHE A 7 0.17 0.27 2.98
N VAL A 8 0.53 0.98 1.91
CA VAL A 8 -0.24 2.08 1.33
C VAL A 8 -0.66 1.68 -0.07
N ASP A 9 -1.92 1.97 -0.39
CA ASP A 9 -2.49 1.78 -1.71
C ASP A 9 -3.37 3.00 -2.05
N ILE A 10 -3.40 3.39 -3.32
CA ILE A 10 -4.19 4.54 -3.78
C ILE A 10 -5.05 4.16 -4.97
N GLU A 11 -6.20 4.83 -5.06
CA GLU A 11 -7.00 4.85 -6.27
C GLU A 11 -7.00 6.24 -6.87
N PHE A 12 -6.69 6.30 -8.16
CA PHE A 12 -6.56 7.55 -8.89
C PHE A 12 -7.13 7.44 -10.30
N ASN A 13 -7.49 8.59 -10.85
CA ASN A 13 -7.91 8.74 -12.24
C ASN A 13 -7.27 10.02 -12.82
N HIS A 14 -7.77 10.50 -13.95
CA HIS A 14 -7.25 11.73 -14.59
C HIS A 14 -7.40 13.00 -13.73
N GLU A 15 -8.31 13.02 -12.74
CA GLU A 15 -8.52 14.12 -11.78
C GLU A 15 -7.55 14.02 -10.58
N GLY A 16 -6.79 12.93 -10.49
CA GLY A 16 -5.84 12.63 -9.42
C GLY A 16 -6.33 11.55 -8.46
N ILE A 17 -5.69 11.49 -7.29
CA ILE A 17 -6.02 10.54 -6.23
C ILE A 17 -7.40 10.88 -5.66
N PHE A 18 -8.30 9.89 -5.60
CA PHE A 18 -9.62 10.02 -4.99
C PHE A 18 -9.79 9.16 -3.72
N LEU A 19 -8.96 8.13 -3.56
CA LEU A 19 -8.92 7.28 -2.36
C LEU A 19 -7.47 6.92 -2.02
N LEU A 20 -7.14 6.92 -0.74
CA LEU A 20 -5.89 6.41 -0.19
C LEU A 20 -6.20 5.49 0.98
N GLY A 21 -5.73 4.25 0.90
CA GLY A 21 -5.75 3.26 1.97
C GLY A 21 -4.38 3.15 2.63
N ALA A 22 -4.37 2.93 3.95
CA ALA A 22 -3.15 2.51 4.65
C ALA A 22 -3.45 1.47 5.74
N TYR A 23 -2.53 0.53 5.89
CA TYR A 23 -2.62 -0.60 6.81
C TYR A 23 -1.30 -0.85 7.55
N CYS A 24 -1.37 -1.09 8.86
CA CYS A 24 -0.23 -1.57 9.65
C CYS A 24 -0.64 -2.86 10.39
N PRO A 25 -0.17 -4.06 9.98
CA PRO A 25 -0.62 -5.33 10.55
C PRO A 25 -0.22 -5.52 12.01
N GLN A 26 0.81 -4.82 12.47
CA GLN A 26 1.23 -4.77 13.88
C GLN A 26 0.14 -4.13 14.76
N TYR A 27 -0.75 -3.32 14.18
CA TYR A 27 -1.92 -2.75 14.83
C TYR A 27 -3.18 -3.13 14.05
N ARG A 28 -3.58 -4.40 14.11
CA ARG A 28 -4.67 -4.98 13.31
C ARG A 28 -6.01 -4.22 13.31
N HIS A 29 -6.24 -3.36 14.30
CA HIS A 29 -7.44 -2.52 14.43
C HIS A 29 -7.30 -1.12 13.80
N ILE A 30 -6.11 -0.74 13.33
CA ILE A 30 -5.84 0.57 12.74
C ILE A 30 -5.81 0.43 11.21
N ARG A 31 -6.93 0.80 10.60
CA ARG A 31 -7.10 1.01 9.15
C ARG A 31 -7.24 2.51 8.90
N LEU A 32 -6.58 3.01 7.87
CA LEU A 32 -6.81 4.35 7.36
C LEU A 32 -7.43 4.28 5.97
N GLN A 33 -8.51 5.02 5.75
CA GLN A 33 -8.99 5.33 4.41
C GLN A 33 -9.30 6.81 4.33
N LEU A 34 -8.65 7.48 3.38
CA LEU A 34 -8.78 8.91 3.15
C LEU A 34 -9.38 9.14 1.78
N TYR A 35 -10.47 9.89 1.74
CA TYR A 35 -11.19 10.27 0.53
C TYR A 35 -11.92 11.60 0.74
N GLU A 36 -12.28 12.27 -0.35
CA GLU A 36 -12.93 13.60 -0.33
C GLU A 36 -12.19 14.56 0.62
N LYS A 37 -12.89 15.23 1.54
CA LYS A 37 -12.32 16.19 2.51
C LYS A 37 -11.30 15.58 3.48
N THR A 38 -11.24 14.26 3.60
CA THR A 38 -10.29 13.58 4.49
C THR A 38 -8.95 13.28 3.79
N LEU A 39 -8.89 13.37 2.46
CA LEU A 39 -7.68 13.13 1.66
C LEU A 39 -6.67 14.28 1.83
N THR A 40 -5.95 14.24 2.95
CA THR A 40 -4.99 15.27 3.37
C THR A 40 -3.70 14.63 3.84
N ILE A 41 -2.58 15.29 3.56
CA ILE A 41 -1.27 14.79 3.97
C ILE A 41 -1.15 14.68 5.49
N ARG A 42 -1.71 15.64 6.24
CA ARG A 42 -1.71 15.62 7.71
C ARG A 42 -2.28 14.34 8.29
N ARG A 43 -3.35 13.79 7.69
CA ARG A 43 -3.97 12.55 8.18
C ARG A 43 -3.09 11.33 7.88
N LEU A 44 -2.46 11.28 6.71
CA LEU A 44 -1.50 10.22 6.38
C LEU A 44 -0.27 10.26 7.29
N THR A 45 0.34 11.42 7.48
CA THR A 45 1.53 11.56 8.34
C THR A 45 1.22 11.28 9.80
N ASN A 46 0.05 11.70 10.30
CA ASN A 46 -0.42 11.36 11.64
C ASN A 46 -0.57 9.85 11.82
N PHE A 47 -1.15 9.14 10.85
CA PHE A 47 -1.26 7.69 10.89
C PHE A 47 0.12 7.03 10.94
N ILE A 48 1.06 7.43 10.08
CA ILE A 48 2.42 6.89 10.08
C ILE A 48 3.12 7.15 11.42
N SER A 49 2.95 8.35 11.98
CA SER A 49 3.52 8.71 13.28
C SER A 49 2.95 7.88 14.43
N GLN A 50 1.67 7.50 14.38
CA GLN A 50 1.06 6.63 15.39
C GLN A 50 1.59 5.20 15.34
N CYS A 51 2.00 4.73 14.15
CA CYS A 51 2.57 3.39 14.00
C CYS A 51 4.04 3.31 14.45
N ARG A 52 4.79 4.42 14.37
CA ARG A 52 6.21 4.50 14.75
C ARG A 52 6.44 4.12 16.20
N ARG A 53 7.58 3.48 16.48
CA ARG A 53 8.02 3.08 17.81
C ARG A 53 9.50 3.43 18.02
N PRO A 54 9.91 3.80 19.25
CA PRO A 54 11.33 3.93 19.57
C PRO A 54 12.07 2.62 19.26
N ASN A 55 13.28 2.74 18.71
CA ASN A 55 14.16 1.62 18.37
C ASN A 55 13.55 0.61 17.36
N ARG A 56 12.60 1.07 16.52
CA ARG A 56 12.03 0.27 15.44
C ARG A 56 12.15 0.99 14.12
N GLU A 57 12.49 0.24 13.10
CA GLU A 57 12.42 0.73 11.74
C GLU A 57 10.95 0.80 11.29
N THR A 58 10.61 1.83 10.51
CA THR A 58 9.30 1.97 9.89
C THR A 58 9.47 1.97 8.39
N LEU A 59 9.03 0.90 7.75
CA LEU A 59 9.07 0.70 6.31
C LEU A 59 7.68 0.98 5.75
N VAL A 60 7.60 1.81 4.71
CA VAL A 60 6.35 2.12 4.02
C VAL A 60 6.40 1.44 2.65
N PHE A 61 5.41 0.62 2.35
CA PHE A 61 5.32 -0.18 1.15
C PHE A 61 4.19 0.33 0.26
N CYS A 62 4.42 0.30 -1.06
CA CYS A 62 3.38 0.47 -2.07
C CYS A 62 3.51 -0.58 -3.18
N HIS A 63 2.59 -0.57 -4.14
CA HIS A 63 2.66 -1.42 -5.32
C HIS A 63 2.57 -0.58 -6.61
N GLY A 64 3.65 -0.51 -7.38
CA GLY A 64 3.62 0.28 -8.62
C GLY A 64 3.85 1.78 -8.39
N PRO A 65 3.17 2.69 -9.12
CA PRO A 65 3.55 4.10 -9.19
C PRO A 65 3.11 4.96 -7.98
N ASP A 66 2.45 4.38 -6.99
CA ASP A 66 1.71 5.09 -5.93
C ASP A 66 2.47 6.20 -5.22
N PHE A 67 3.73 5.95 -4.80
CA PHE A 67 4.51 7.00 -4.12
C PHE A 67 4.67 8.25 -4.97
N GLY A 68 4.91 8.12 -6.27
CA GLY A 68 5.03 9.27 -7.16
C GLY A 68 3.72 10.05 -7.26
N HIS A 69 2.58 9.36 -7.29
CA HIS A 69 1.28 10.03 -7.25
C HIS A 69 1.02 10.73 -5.90
N ILE A 70 1.38 10.10 -4.79
CA ILE A 70 1.25 10.69 -3.43
C ILE A 70 2.12 11.95 -3.30
N GLU A 71 3.39 11.88 -3.70
CA GLU A 71 4.33 13.00 -3.70
C GLU A 71 3.81 14.16 -4.56
N ASN A 72 3.33 13.85 -5.78
CA ASN A 72 2.77 14.85 -6.69
C ASN A 72 1.49 15.50 -6.18
N LYS A 73 0.60 14.72 -5.56
CA LYS A 73 -0.69 15.19 -5.01
C LYS A 73 -0.49 16.10 -3.81
N PHE A 74 0.43 15.75 -2.91
CA PHE A 74 0.62 16.45 -1.65
C PHE A 74 1.80 17.43 -1.65
N LYS A 75 2.59 17.48 -2.73
CA LYS A 75 3.78 18.34 -2.86
C LYS A 75 4.77 18.10 -1.72
N ILE A 76 5.07 16.83 -1.49
CA ILE A 76 6.00 16.37 -0.45
C ILE A 76 7.07 15.49 -1.06
N ASP A 77 8.19 15.38 -0.34
CA ASP A 77 9.24 14.43 -0.61
C ASP A 77 9.07 13.23 0.33
N PHE A 78 8.19 12.31 -0.07
CA PHE A 78 7.76 11.22 0.79
C PHE A 78 8.88 10.18 0.93
N LYS A 79 9.61 9.91 -0.15
CA LYS A 79 10.74 8.97 -0.17
C LYS A 79 11.95 9.42 0.63
N ASN A 80 12.22 10.72 0.75
CA ASN A 80 13.29 11.18 1.64
C ASN A 80 12.87 11.27 3.12
N GLN A 81 11.56 11.26 3.41
CA GLN A 81 11.05 11.30 4.79
C GLN A 81 10.86 9.92 5.43
N TYR A 82 10.72 8.87 4.63
CA TYR A 82 10.41 7.52 5.06
C TYR A 82 11.23 6.48 4.28
N THR A 83 11.47 5.31 4.87
CA THR A 83 11.99 4.18 4.09
C THR A 83 10.88 3.60 3.22
N CYS A 84 10.81 4.06 1.97
CA CYS A 84 9.80 3.67 1.00
C CYS A 84 10.27 2.46 0.17
N ILE A 85 9.43 1.43 0.06
CA ILE A 85 9.73 0.21 -0.71
C ILE A 85 8.62 -0.04 -1.71
N ASN A 86 8.97 -0.10 -2.99
CA ASN A 86 8.07 -0.58 -4.02
C ASN A 86 8.12 -2.12 -4.09
N SER A 87 7.00 -2.77 -3.86
CA SER A 87 6.93 -4.23 -3.85
C SER A 87 7.23 -4.86 -5.21
N ILE A 88 6.94 -4.21 -6.35
CA ILE A 88 7.28 -4.72 -7.69
C ILE A 88 8.78 -4.87 -7.81
N THR A 89 9.52 -3.82 -7.45
CA THR A 89 10.97 -3.80 -7.62
C THR A 89 11.67 -4.65 -6.57
N ALA A 90 11.17 -4.69 -5.34
CA ALA A 90 11.63 -5.63 -4.33
C ALA A 90 11.47 -7.09 -4.80
N TYR A 91 10.29 -7.48 -5.30
CA TYR A 91 10.09 -8.83 -5.83
C TYR A 91 10.98 -9.13 -7.05
N ARG A 92 11.19 -8.16 -7.94
CA ARG A 92 12.13 -8.32 -9.06
C ARG A 92 13.55 -8.57 -8.60
N TYR A 93 13.97 -7.92 -7.52
CA TYR A 93 15.33 -8.05 -6.99
C TYR A 93 15.53 -9.38 -6.26
N PHE A 94 14.56 -9.79 -5.43
CA PHE A 94 14.69 -10.94 -4.55
C PHE A 94 14.12 -12.26 -5.11
N THR A 95 13.43 -12.23 -6.25
CA THR A 95 12.79 -13.43 -6.83
C THR A 95 13.02 -13.54 -8.33
N ARG A 96 12.77 -14.72 -8.89
CA ARG A 96 12.84 -15.00 -10.34
C ARG A 96 11.47 -14.99 -11.03
N TYR A 97 10.47 -14.35 -10.42
CA TYR A 97 9.14 -14.30 -11.03
C TYR A 97 9.16 -13.50 -12.33
N LYS A 98 8.28 -13.85 -13.27
CA LYS A 98 8.14 -13.13 -14.55
C LYS A 98 7.10 -12.02 -14.48
N TYR A 99 6.11 -12.19 -13.61
CA TYR A 99 4.98 -11.28 -13.45
C TYR A 99 4.93 -10.79 -12.02
N PHE A 100 4.67 -9.50 -11.86
CA PHE A 100 4.78 -8.80 -10.58
C PHE A 100 3.55 -7.97 -10.26
N SER A 101 2.42 -8.17 -10.96
CA SER A 101 1.18 -7.52 -10.53
C SER A 101 0.76 -8.07 -9.17
N LEU A 102 0.13 -7.21 -8.36
CA LEU A 102 -0.36 -7.61 -7.04
C LEU A 102 -1.29 -8.82 -7.12
N ALA A 103 -2.17 -8.86 -8.12
CA ALA A 103 -3.03 -10.01 -8.43
C ALA A 103 -2.24 -11.30 -8.67
N HIS A 104 -1.18 -11.25 -9.48
CA HIS A 104 -0.34 -12.42 -9.73
C HIS A 104 0.34 -12.88 -8.44
N LEU A 105 1.00 -11.97 -7.73
CA LEU A 105 1.76 -12.31 -6.51
C LEU A 105 0.84 -12.84 -5.40
N ALA A 106 -0.29 -12.19 -5.16
CA ALA A 106 -1.29 -12.61 -4.18
C ALA A 106 -1.83 -14.02 -4.48
N SER A 107 -2.14 -14.31 -5.75
CA SER A 107 -2.66 -15.62 -6.16
C SER A 107 -1.69 -16.77 -5.86
N LYS A 108 -0.37 -16.53 -5.94
CA LYS A 108 0.66 -17.55 -5.65
C LYS A 108 0.65 -18.02 -4.20
N ILE A 109 0.10 -17.21 -3.31
CA ILE A 109 0.10 -17.45 -1.87
C ILE A 109 -1.32 -17.60 -1.30
N GLY A 110 -2.31 -17.85 -2.18
CA GLY A 110 -3.71 -18.07 -1.78
C GLY A 110 -4.44 -16.82 -1.28
N LEU A 111 -3.92 -15.63 -1.59
CA LEU A 111 -4.59 -14.37 -1.29
C LEU A 111 -5.40 -13.88 -2.49
N GLY A 112 -6.34 -12.96 -2.23
CA GLY A 112 -7.22 -12.41 -3.26
C GLY A 112 -8.14 -11.33 -2.73
N TRP A 113 -9.09 -10.93 -3.57
CA TRP A 113 -10.09 -9.91 -3.27
C TRP A 113 -11.43 -10.58 -3.04
N LYS A 114 -12.24 -10.00 -2.15
CA LYS A 114 -13.63 -10.45 -1.98
C LYS A 114 -14.47 -10.22 -3.23
N ASP A 115 -14.18 -9.13 -3.95
CA ASP A 115 -14.91 -8.73 -5.15
C ASP A 115 -13.92 -8.25 -6.23
N PRO A 116 -13.30 -9.18 -6.98
CA PRO A 116 -12.30 -8.84 -7.99
C PRO A 116 -12.89 -8.05 -9.18
N GLY A 117 -14.22 -8.05 -9.35
CA GLY A 117 -14.90 -7.29 -10.41
C GLY A 117 -14.86 -5.77 -10.22
N VAL A 118 -14.52 -5.29 -9.02
CA VAL A 118 -14.42 -3.85 -8.70
C VAL A 118 -13.30 -3.17 -9.49
N GLN A 119 -12.16 -3.85 -9.69
CA GLN A 119 -10.97 -3.27 -10.33
C GLN A 119 -11.30 -2.62 -11.69
N GLN A 120 -12.09 -3.31 -12.52
CA GLN A 120 -12.42 -2.86 -13.88
C GLN A 120 -13.39 -1.67 -13.92
N LYS A 121 -14.07 -1.38 -12.80
CA LYS A 121 -15.16 -0.41 -12.71
C LYS A 121 -14.95 0.63 -11.62
N ILE A 122 -13.74 0.70 -11.06
CA ILE A 122 -13.49 1.42 -9.82
C ILE A 122 -13.87 2.91 -9.89
N SER A 123 -13.49 3.58 -10.98
CA SER A 123 -13.85 4.99 -11.21
C SER A 123 -15.36 5.20 -11.38
N ALA A 124 -16.05 4.28 -12.05
CA ALA A 124 -17.50 4.36 -12.24
C ALA A 124 -18.27 4.08 -10.95
N LEU A 125 -17.81 3.10 -10.16
CA LEU A 125 -18.38 2.78 -8.85
C LEU A 125 -18.17 3.94 -7.87
N TRP A 126 -16.99 4.54 -7.85
CA TRP A 126 -16.67 5.68 -6.98
C TRP A 126 -17.54 6.90 -7.28
N ARG A 127 -17.69 7.23 -8.58
CA ARG A 127 -18.50 8.38 -9.03
C ARG A 127 -19.99 8.17 -8.88
N SER A 128 -20.45 6.94 -8.64
CA SER A 128 -21.86 6.70 -8.38
C SER A 128 -22.31 7.41 -7.09
N ASN A 129 -23.56 7.84 -7.05
CA ASN A 129 -24.18 8.38 -5.84
C ASN A 129 -24.69 7.27 -4.88
N ASP A 130 -24.21 6.05 -5.08
CA ASP A 130 -24.66 4.85 -4.38
C ASP A 130 -23.63 4.46 -3.32
N ALA A 131 -24.04 4.53 -2.06
CA ALA A 131 -23.19 4.26 -0.92
C ALA A 131 -22.65 2.82 -0.91
N GLN A 132 -23.43 1.83 -1.37
CA GLN A 132 -22.98 0.44 -1.42
C GLN A 132 -21.91 0.24 -2.48
N LYS A 133 -22.05 0.90 -3.64
CA LYS A 133 -21.02 0.87 -4.69
C LYS A 133 -19.73 1.54 -4.24
N ARG A 134 -19.80 2.68 -3.54
CA ARG A 134 -18.62 3.30 -2.94
C ARG A 134 -17.98 2.42 -1.87
N GLN A 135 -18.79 1.76 -1.04
CA GLN A 135 -18.29 0.82 -0.03
C GLN A 135 -17.51 -0.34 -0.65
N ARG A 136 -17.94 -0.87 -1.81
CA ARG A 136 -17.18 -1.90 -2.54
C ARG A 136 -15.80 -1.42 -2.98
N VAL A 137 -15.67 -0.16 -3.40
CA VAL A 137 -14.35 0.44 -3.71
C VAL A 137 -13.48 0.54 -2.47
N LEU A 138 -14.06 0.97 -1.35
CA LEU A 138 -13.35 1.01 -0.06
C LEU A 138 -12.90 -0.39 0.38
N ASP A 139 -13.73 -1.40 0.23
CA ASP A 139 -13.38 -2.77 0.61
C ASP A 139 -12.32 -3.37 -0.32
N TYR A 140 -12.37 -3.04 -1.62
CA TYR A 140 -11.37 -3.44 -2.60
C TYR A 140 -9.98 -2.84 -2.30
N ASN A 141 -9.89 -1.52 -2.12
CA ASN A 141 -8.64 -0.83 -1.74
C ASN A 141 -8.08 -1.35 -0.39
N TRP A 142 -8.97 -1.75 0.52
CA TRP A 142 -8.56 -2.41 1.76
C TRP A 142 -8.00 -3.82 1.52
N ASP A 143 -8.60 -4.59 0.63
CA ASP A 143 -8.06 -5.88 0.19
C ASP A 143 -6.67 -5.71 -0.44
N ASP A 144 -6.43 -4.66 -1.25
CA ASP A 144 -5.10 -4.34 -1.79
C ASP A 144 -4.06 -4.08 -0.72
N CYS A 145 -4.37 -3.23 0.27
CA CYS A 145 -3.46 -2.97 1.41
C CYS A 145 -3.09 -4.27 2.16
N LYS A 146 -4.06 -5.16 2.39
CA LYS A 146 -3.81 -6.44 3.08
C LYS A 146 -3.03 -7.41 2.20
N ASN A 147 -3.36 -7.50 0.92
CA ASN A 147 -2.69 -8.38 -0.03
C ASN A 147 -1.24 -7.95 -0.20
N LEU A 148 -0.97 -6.65 -0.25
CA LEU A 148 0.38 -6.09 -0.23
C LEU A 148 1.14 -6.51 1.04
N GLY A 149 0.50 -6.43 2.21
CA GLY A 149 1.09 -6.94 3.45
C GLY A 149 1.35 -8.45 3.44
N GLY A 150 0.46 -9.21 2.81
CA GLY A 150 0.59 -10.65 2.65
C GLY A 150 1.75 -11.07 1.77
N ILE A 151 1.96 -10.39 0.63
CA ILE A 151 3.10 -10.69 -0.25
C ILE A 151 4.42 -10.32 0.44
N ILE A 152 4.51 -9.17 1.12
CA ILE A 152 5.75 -8.81 1.84
C ILE A 152 6.03 -9.80 2.99
N LYS A 153 5.00 -10.29 3.67
CA LYS A 153 5.16 -11.38 4.65
C LYS A 153 5.72 -12.63 4.00
N GLU A 154 5.24 -13.01 2.82
CA GLU A 154 5.76 -14.17 2.10
C GLU A 154 7.21 -13.99 1.65
N LEU A 155 7.57 -12.80 1.15
CA LEU A 155 8.95 -12.48 0.80
C LEU A 155 9.89 -12.65 2.01
N ARG A 156 9.44 -12.23 3.19
CA ARG A 156 10.18 -12.44 4.45
C ARG A 156 10.26 -13.92 4.84
N GLN A 157 9.21 -14.72 4.60
CA GLN A 157 9.24 -16.17 4.83
C GLN A 157 10.23 -16.89 3.91
N ARG A 158 10.57 -16.31 2.75
CA ARG A 158 11.65 -16.78 1.86
C ARG A 158 13.06 -16.38 2.34
N GLY A 159 13.19 -15.68 3.46
CA GLY A 159 14.46 -15.29 4.06
C GLY A 159 14.86 -13.83 3.84
N VAL A 160 14.09 -13.04 3.09
CA VAL A 160 14.40 -11.61 2.89
C VAL A 160 14.21 -10.82 4.20
N THR A 161 15.26 -10.17 4.65
CA THR A 161 15.31 -9.43 5.92
C THR A 161 14.89 -7.98 5.77
N THR A 162 14.53 -7.31 6.88
CA THR A 162 14.29 -5.86 6.90
C THR A 162 15.53 -5.10 6.41
N ARG A 163 16.73 -5.56 6.81
CA ARG A 163 17.98 -4.94 6.43
C ARG A 163 18.16 -4.94 4.92
N GLU A 164 17.94 -6.07 4.26
CA GLU A 164 18.05 -6.17 2.80
C GLU A 164 17.02 -5.28 2.09
N LEU A 165 15.78 -5.21 2.60
CA LEU A 165 14.77 -4.31 2.06
C LEU A 165 15.15 -2.83 2.21
N LYS A 166 15.79 -2.45 3.33
CA LYS A 166 16.30 -1.09 3.56
C LYS A 166 17.49 -0.77 2.66
N ASP A 167 18.43 -1.70 2.55
CA ASP A 167 19.62 -1.51 1.72
C ASP A 167 19.20 -1.39 0.25
N TYR A 168 18.21 -2.17 -0.19
CA TYR A 168 17.55 -1.98 -1.48
C TYR A 168 16.93 -0.58 -1.64
N ALA A 169 16.14 -0.12 -0.68
CA ALA A 169 15.46 1.19 -0.75
C ALA A 169 16.41 2.38 -0.86
N LYS A 170 17.67 2.25 -0.41
CA LYS A 170 18.69 3.31 -0.56
C LYS A 170 19.33 3.35 -1.95
N LEU A 171 19.17 2.30 -2.74
CA LEU A 171 19.71 2.20 -4.11
C LEU A 171 18.73 2.72 -5.17
N SER A 172 17.48 2.99 -4.78
CA SER A 172 16.35 3.34 -5.65
C SER A 172 15.90 4.78 -5.49
#